data_AF-A0A1L3MDS5-F1
#
_entry.id   AF-A0A1L3MDS5-F1
#
_cell.length_a   1.000
_cell.length_b   1.000
_cell.length_c   1.000
_cell.angle_alpha   90.00
_cell.angle_beta   90.00
_cell.angle_gamma   90.00
#
_symmetry.space_group_name_H-M   'P 1'
#
loop_
_entity.id
_entity.type
_entity.pdbx_description
1 polymer ?
#
loop_
_entity_poly.entity_id
_entity_poly.type
_entity_poly.pdbx_seq_one_letter_code
_entity_poly.pdbx_strand_id
1 'polypeptide(L)'
;MSDTAIDTTPATRRRGGFQPRAIIALAVVWVLLWDRITLGNIVNGLIIGAVVTQIFPLPSIQYFGRIHPWRLLLLIGRFLVDLVSAAVQIAGATLSRRPSQGGSIVEVRMRTQSEFYMTIVSALVSLVPGSIVVEARRGANVLYVHGFHVTTPEGVEELRRDVLAVETRVVRAIGTPEEISICTQEVA
;
A
#
# COMPACT_ATOMS: atom_id res chain seq x y z
N MET A 1 14.21 -23.32 42.60
CA MET A 1 12.82 -22.87 42.74
C MET A 1 12.85 -21.46 43.29
N SER A 2 12.98 -20.49 42.39
CA SER A 2 12.92 -19.06 42.70
C SER A 2 12.33 -18.39 41.47
N ASP A 3 11.08 -17.96 41.61
CA ASP A 3 10.31 -17.20 40.65
C ASP A 3 11.00 -15.86 40.35
N THR A 4 11.51 -15.70 39.13
CA THR A 4 11.86 -14.39 38.61
C THR A 4 10.62 -13.83 37.95
N ALA A 5 9.86 -13.06 38.72
CA ALA A 5 8.72 -12.29 38.26
C ALA A 5 9.11 -11.49 37.01
N ILE A 6 8.41 -11.75 35.91
CA ILE A 6 8.46 -10.94 34.70
C ILE A 6 7.93 -9.56 35.09
N ASP A 7 8.82 -8.58 35.21
CA ASP A 7 8.45 -7.17 35.30
C ASP A 7 7.88 -6.73 33.94
N THR A 8 6.59 -6.98 33.72
CA THR A 8 5.83 -6.34 32.64
C THR A 8 5.26 -5.02 33.12
N THR A 9 6.11 -4.03 33.35
CA THR A 9 5.65 -2.65 33.38
C THR A 9 5.59 -2.14 31.93
N PRO A 10 4.40 -1.96 31.31
CA PRO A 10 4.33 -1.34 29.99
C PRO A 10 4.72 0.13 30.16
N ALA A 11 5.99 0.43 29.90
CA ALA A 11 6.46 1.81 29.78
C ALA A 11 5.67 2.46 28.64
N THR A 12 4.64 3.22 29.00
CA THR A 12 3.95 4.14 28.11
C THR A 12 4.94 5.23 27.72
N ARG A 13 5.83 4.92 26.79
CA ARG A 13 6.60 5.96 26.09
C ARG A 13 5.56 6.82 25.38
N ARG A 14 5.26 7.98 25.98
CA ARG A 14 4.70 9.13 25.26
C ARG A 14 5.67 9.44 24.13
N ARG A 15 5.47 8.81 22.97
CA ARG A 15 6.14 9.19 21.72
C ARG A 15 5.46 10.44 21.16
N GLY A 16 5.47 11.52 21.95
CA GLY A 16 5.21 12.89 21.48
C GLY A 16 6.49 13.44 20.88
N GLY A 17 6.93 12.87 19.76
CA GLY A 17 8.08 13.39 19.01
C GLY A 17 7.59 14.44 18.02
N PHE A 18 8.29 15.55 17.90
CA PHE A 18 8.06 16.53 16.83
C PHE A 18 8.16 15.83 15.47
N GLN A 19 7.07 15.81 14.69
CA GLN A 19 7.00 15.12 13.39
C GLN A 19 7.01 16.11 12.23
N PRO A 20 8.13 16.80 11.93
CA PRO A 20 8.16 17.91 10.98
C PRO A 20 7.67 17.49 9.59
N ARG A 21 7.99 16.26 9.16
CA ARG A 21 7.51 15.70 7.88
C ARG A 21 5.98 15.63 7.80
N ALA A 22 5.32 15.21 8.88
CA ALA A 22 3.86 15.08 8.92
C ALA A 22 3.19 16.46 9.02
N ILE A 23 3.77 17.37 9.79
CA ILE A 23 3.31 18.77 9.91
C ILE A 23 3.36 19.46 8.55
N ILE A 24 4.49 19.35 7.84
CA ILE A 24 4.66 19.94 6.51
C ILE A 24 3.68 19.31 5.51
N ALA A 25 3.54 17.98 5.52
CA ALA A 25 2.58 17.30 4.64
C ALA A 25 1.13 17.75 4.89
N LEU A 26 0.72 17.87 6.16
CA LEU A 26 -0.59 18.38 6.53
C LEU A 26 -0.78 19.83 6.11
N ALA A 27 0.25 20.69 6.27
CA ALA A 27 0.19 22.07 5.81
C ALA A 27 0.07 22.18 4.28
N VAL A 28 0.75 21.31 3.51
CA VAL A 28 0.59 21.26 2.06
C VAL A 28 -0.83 20.86 1.67
N VAL A 29 -1.36 19.79 2.27
CA VAL A 29 -2.75 19.35 2.04
C VAL A 29 -3.73 20.45 2.41
N TRP A 30 -3.50 21.16 3.53
CA TRP A 30 -4.30 22.29 3.96
C TRP A 30 -4.32 23.43 2.93
N VAL A 31 -3.17 23.80 2.38
CA VAL A 31 -3.09 24.87 1.37
C VAL A 31 -3.80 24.45 0.08
N LEU A 32 -3.63 23.18 -0.34
CA LEU A 32 -4.32 22.64 -1.52
C LEU A 32 -5.85 22.59 -1.33
N LEU A 33 -6.33 22.36 -0.11
CA LEU A 33 -7.77 22.36 0.20
C LEU A 33 -8.41 23.74 -0.05
N TRP A 34 -7.68 24.82 0.24
CA TRP A 34 -8.18 26.18 0.12
C TRP A 34 -7.81 26.88 -1.19
N ASP A 35 -6.96 26.27 -2.03
CA ASP A 35 -6.47 26.82 -3.31
C ASP A 35 -5.97 28.28 -3.23
N ARG A 36 -5.43 28.66 -2.06
CA ARG A 36 -4.99 30.03 -1.76
C ARG A 36 -3.59 29.99 -1.15
N ILE A 37 -2.58 30.28 -1.96
CA ILE A 37 -1.20 30.37 -1.51
C ILE A 37 -0.97 31.77 -0.93
N THR A 38 -1.26 31.93 0.36
CA THR A 38 -0.94 33.14 1.14
C THR A 38 -0.11 32.76 2.36
N LEU A 39 0.74 33.68 2.85
CA LEU A 39 1.57 33.42 4.03
C LEU A 39 0.71 33.04 5.25
N GLY A 40 -0.43 33.72 5.44
CA GLY A 40 -1.37 33.40 6.52
C GLY A 40 -1.96 31.99 6.39
N ASN A 41 -2.28 31.53 5.18
CA ASN A 41 -2.82 30.19 4.98
C ASN A 41 -1.77 29.10 5.23
N ILE A 42 -0.52 29.32 4.81
CA ILE A 42 0.59 28.39 5.09
C ILE A 42 0.84 28.28 6.59
N VAL A 43 0.91 29.41 7.30
CA VAL A 43 1.11 29.44 8.76
C VAL A 43 -0.04 28.74 9.48
N ASN A 44 -1.30 28.99 9.08
CA ASN A 44 -2.45 28.31 9.65
C ASN A 44 -2.37 26.79 9.42
N GLY A 45 -2.01 26.35 8.22
CA GLY A 45 -1.79 24.93 7.92
C GLY A 45 -0.69 24.29 8.77
N LEU A 46 0.42 24.99 9.03
CA LEU A 46 1.48 24.51 9.91
C LEU A 46 1.02 24.40 11.37
N ILE A 47 0.27 25.39 11.87
CA ILE A 47 -0.30 25.36 13.23
C ILE A 47 -1.24 24.17 13.36
N ILE A 48 -2.17 24.00 12.42
CA ILE A 48 -3.11 22.87 12.42
C ILE A 48 -2.36 21.54 12.33
N GLY A 49 -1.36 21.43 11.45
CA GLY A 49 -0.52 20.23 11.34
C GLY A 49 0.20 19.90 12.64
N ALA A 50 0.74 20.90 13.35
CA ALA A 50 1.38 20.72 14.64
C ALA A 50 0.39 20.26 15.72
N VAL A 51 -0.80 20.88 15.79
CA VAL A 51 -1.86 20.49 16.74
C VAL A 51 -2.33 19.06 16.47
N VAL A 52 -2.61 18.72 15.22
CA VAL A 52 -3.08 17.39 14.83
C VAL A 52 -2.04 16.32 15.16
N THR A 53 -0.76 16.54 14.83
CA THR A 53 0.30 15.57 15.12
C THR A 53 0.61 15.42 16.60
N GLN A 54 0.32 16.44 17.41
CA GLN A 54 0.44 16.37 18.87
C GLN A 54 -0.70 15.57 19.51
N ILE A 55 -1.93 15.74 19.01
CA ILE A 55 -3.11 14.99 19.50
C ILE A 55 -3.09 13.55 18.99
N PHE A 56 -2.71 13.35 17.72
CA PHE A 56 -2.66 12.08 17.02
C PHE A 56 -1.23 11.79 16.53
N PRO A 57 -0.31 11.39 17.43
CA PRO A 57 1.04 11.06 17.04
C PRO A 57 1.04 9.81 16.15
N LEU A 58 1.38 9.99 14.87
CA LEU A 58 1.51 8.87 13.94
C LEU A 58 2.68 7.97 14.38
N PRO A 59 2.50 6.63 14.45
CA PRO A 59 3.61 5.73 14.67
C PRO A 59 4.62 5.87 13.52
N SER A 60 5.91 5.87 13.86
CA SER A 60 6.96 6.00 12.86
C SER A 60 6.96 4.77 11.95
N ILE A 61 6.56 4.96 10.69
CA ILE A 61 6.76 3.95 9.65
C ILE A 61 8.27 3.79 9.47
N GLN A 62 8.77 2.59 9.71
CA GLN A 62 10.16 2.22 9.45
C GLN A 62 10.34 2.07 7.93
N TYR A 63 10.55 3.18 7.25
CA TYR A 63 10.80 3.21 5.82
C TYR A 63 12.06 4.05 5.57
N PHE A 64 13.06 3.41 4.98
CA PHE A 64 14.36 4.01 4.64
C PHE A 64 14.59 4.12 3.13
N GLY A 65 13.59 3.76 2.32
CA GLY A 65 13.65 3.80 0.86
C GLY A 65 13.68 5.22 0.30
N ARG A 66 14.21 5.36 -0.92
CA ARG A 66 14.21 6.61 -1.68
C ARG A 66 13.16 6.53 -2.79
N ILE A 67 12.44 7.63 -3.00
CA ILE A 67 11.50 7.73 -4.12
C ILE A 67 12.31 7.87 -5.42
N HIS A 68 12.02 7.01 -6.40
CA HIS A 68 12.60 7.05 -7.74
C HIS A 68 11.55 7.61 -8.72
N PRO A 69 11.57 8.92 -9.05
CA PRO A 69 10.47 9.57 -9.77
C PRO A 69 10.12 8.90 -11.10
N TRP A 70 11.13 8.46 -11.84
CA TRP A 70 10.93 7.76 -13.11
C TRP A 70 10.19 6.43 -12.94
N ARG A 71 10.58 5.62 -11.95
CA ARG A 71 9.94 4.33 -11.67
C ARG A 71 8.57 4.50 -11.05
N LEU A 72 8.36 5.56 -10.28
CA LEU A 72 7.05 5.97 -9.79
C LEU A 72 6.11 6.32 -10.95
N LEU A 73 6.59 7.08 -11.94
CA LEU A 73 5.80 7.40 -13.13
C LEU A 73 5.43 6.14 -13.92
N LEU A 74 6.36 5.19 -14.07
CA LEU A 74 6.08 3.89 -14.70
C LEU A 74 5.06 3.07 -13.91
N LEU A 75 5.16 3.05 -12.58
CA LEU A 75 4.17 2.40 -11.71
C LEU A 75 2.77 3.00 -11.94
N ILE A 76 2.65 4.32 -11.88
CA ILE A 76 1.38 5.04 -12.09
C ILE A 76 0.83 4.78 -13.48
N GLY A 77 1.65 4.96 -14.52
CA GLY A 77 1.22 4.79 -15.91
C GLY A 77 0.72 3.38 -16.18
N ARG A 78 1.45 2.35 -15.72
CA ARG A 78 1.02 0.96 -15.90
C ARG A 78 -0.20 0.64 -15.05
N PHE A 79 -0.28 1.13 -13.81
CA PHE A 79 -1.45 0.96 -12.95
C PHE A 79 -2.71 1.55 -13.59
N LEU A 80 -2.62 2.73 -14.22
CA LEU A 80 -3.75 3.33 -14.94
C LEU A 80 -4.18 2.47 -16.14
N VAL A 81 -3.24 1.88 -16.88
CA VAL A 81 -3.56 0.94 -17.96
C VAL A 81 -4.27 -0.30 -17.43
N ASP A 82 -3.75 -0.90 -16.36
CA ASP A 82 -4.34 -2.08 -15.71
C ASP A 82 -5.76 -1.75 -15.21
N LEU A 83 -5.93 -0.59 -14.56
CA LEU A 83 -7.21 -0.07 -14.07
C LEU A 83 -8.25 0.12 -15.19
N VAL A 84 -7.88 0.81 -16.27
CA VAL A 84 -8.77 1.06 -17.41
C VAL A 84 -9.12 -0.24 -18.13
N SER A 85 -8.14 -1.12 -18.37
CA SER A 85 -8.37 -2.42 -19.01
C SER A 85 -9.37 -3.26 -18.22
N ALA A 86 -9.16 -3.34 -16.91
CA ALA A 86 -10.00 -4.15 -16.04
C ALA A 86 -11.42 -3.53 -15.91
N ALA A 87 -11.55 -2.21 -15.87
CA ALA A 87 -12.85 -1.54 -15.93
C ALA A 87 -13.62 -1.85 -17.24
N VAL A 88 -12.93 -1.86 -18.39
CA VAL A 88 -13.53 -2.23 -19.68
C VAL A 88 -13.97 -3.70 -19.69
N GLN A 89 -13.15 -4.60 -19.14
CA GLN A 89 -13.50 -6.03 -19.01
C GLN A 89 -14.76 -6.22 -18.16
N ILE A 90 -14.86 -5.54 -17.01
CA ILE A 90 -16.06 -5.61 -16.16
C ILE A 90 -17.28 -5.01 -16.86
N ALA A 91 -17.12 -3.88 -17.55
CA ALA A 91 -18.21 -3.29 -18.32
C ALA A 91 -18.74 -4.27 -19.39
N GLY A 92 -17.83 -4.93 -20.11
CA GLY A 92 -18.18 -5.97 -21.09
C GLY A 92 -18.85 -7.19 -20.45
N ALA A 93 -18.33 -7.66 -19.31
CA ALA A 93 -18.91 -8.79 -18.58
C ALA A 93 -20.33 -8.48 -18.07
N THR A 94 -20.57 -7.25 -17.60
CA THR A 94 -21.89 -6.80 -17.08
C THR A 94 -22.92 -6.69 -18.20
N LEU A 95 -22.51 -6.28 -19.40
CA LEU A 95 -23.38 -6.21 -20.59
C LEU A 95 -23.63 -7.58 -21.23
N SER A 96 -22.81 -8.58 -20.91
CA SER A 96 -22.93 -9.92 -21.46
C SER A 96 -24.10 -10.66 -20.80
N ARG A 97 -24.87 -11.42 -21.59
CA ARG A 97 -25.95 -12.30 -21.07
C ARG A 97 -25.43 -13.60 -20.42
N ARG A 98 -24.11 -13.79 -20.37
CA ARG A 98 -23.52 -14.99 -19.78
C ARG A 98 -23.58 -14.90 -18.24
N PRO A 99 -23.96 -15.98 -17.53
CA PRO A 99 -23.89 -16.03 -16.08
C PRO A 99 -22.46 -15.72 -15.60
N SER A 100 -22.31 -14.96 -14.51
CA SER A 100 -20.98 -14.71 -13.95
C SER A 100 -20.37 -16.04 -13.52
N GLN A 101 -19.16 -16.32 -14.00
CA GLN A 101 -18.39 -17.44 -13.45
C GLN A 101 -17.89 -17.00 -12.08
N GLY A 102 -18.00 -17.87 -11.07
CA GLY A 102 -17.64 -17.54 -9.69
C GLY A 102 -16.21 -17.03 -9.54
N GLY A 103 -15.85 -16.62 -8.33
CA GLY A 103 -14.49 -16.22 -8.00
C GLY A 103 -13.79 -17.23 -7.09
N SER A 104 -12.47 -17.14 -7.02
CA SER A 104 -11.64 -17.91 -6.10
C SER A 104 -10.84 -16.99 -5.18
N ILE A 105 -10.49 -17.48 -4.00
CA ILE A 105 -9.56 -16.81 -3.09
C ILE A 105 -8.19 -17.43 -3.30
N VAL A 106 -7.22 -16.60 -3.64
CA VAL A 106 -5.84 -16.98 -3.93
C VAL A 106 -4.94 -16.45 -2.82
N GLU A 107 -4.16 -17.36 -2.24
CA GLU A 107 -3.08 -17.00 -1.33
C GLU A 107 -1.86 -16.53 -2.13
N VAL A 108 -1.43 -15.30 -1.87
CA VAL A 108 -0.24 -14.68 -2.45
C VAL A 108 0.72 -14.28 -1.34
N ARG A 109 1.86 -14.97 -1.28
CA ARG A 109 2.95 -14.63 -0.36
C ARG A 109 3.81 -13.52 -0.98
N MET A 110 3.87 -12.38 -0.32
CA MET A 110 4.72 -11.25 -0.72
C MET A 110 6.19 -11.57 -0.51
N ARG A 111 7.03 -11.02 -1.38
CA ARG A 111 8.49 -11.17 -1.31
C ARG A 111 9.11 -10.26 -0.26
N THR A 112 8.49 -9.11 -0.02
CA THR A 112 9.02 -8.07 0.86
C THR A 112 8.41 -8.16 2.25
N GLN A 113 9.25 -8.19 3.29
CA GLN A 113 8.82 -8.29 4.68
C GLN A 113 8.52 -6.92 5.31
N SER A 114 7.68 -6.10 4.65
CA SER A 114 7.36 -4.75 5.10
C SER A 114 5.87 -4.47 5.03
N GLU A 115 5.29 -4.09 6.17
CA GLU A 115 3.88 -3.69 6.25
C GLU A 115 3.56 -2.49 5.36
N PHE A 116 4.56 -1.64 5.10
CA PHE A 116 4.39 -0.47 4.24
C PHE A 116 4.12 -0.88 2.80
N TYR A 117 4.96 -1.77 2.23
CA TYR A 117 4.74 -2.27 0.88
C TYR A 117 3.46 -3.11 0.80
N MET A 118 3.19 -3.95 1.80
CA MET A 118 1.96 -4.74 1.83
C MET A 118 0.72 -3.85 1.81
N THR A 119 0.73 -2.72 2.52
CA THR A 119 -0.38 -1.76 2.50
C THR A 119 -0.55 -1.14 1.12
N ILE A 120 0.54 -0.69 0.48
CA ILE A 120 0.47 -0.07 -0.85
C ILE A 120 0.01 -1.08 -1.90
N VAL A 121 0.60 -2.28 -1.91
CA VAL A 121 0.24 -3.35 -2.84
C VAL A 121 -1.22 -3.76 -2.63
N SER A 122 -1.66 -3.92 -1.39
CA SER A 122 -3.06 -4.24 -1.09
C SER A 122 -4.02 -3.16 -1.60
N ALA A 123 -3.69 -1.88 -1.40
CA ALA A 123 -4.50 -0.79 -1.92
C ALA A 123 -4.56 -0.80 -3.45
N LEU A 124 -3.42 -0.94 -4.14
CA LEU A 124 -3.35 -0.97 -5.60
C LEU A 124 -4.10 -2.18 -6.20
N VAL A 125 -3.94 -3.37 -5.62
CA VAL A 125 -4.64 -4.58 -6.08
C VAL A 125 -6.15 -4.44 -5.90
N SER A 126 -6.60 -3.88 -4.77
CA SER A 126 -8.03 -3.62 -4.53
C SER A 126 -8.61 -2.50 -5.37
N LEU A 127 -7.79 -1.60 -5.91
CA LEU A 127 -8.22 -0.55 -6.83
C LEU A 127 -8.45 -1.07 -8.25
N VAL A 128 -7.82 -2.17 -8.66
CA VAL A 128 -8.00 -2.75 -10.00
C VAL A 128 -9.30 -3.58 -10.02
N PRO A 129 -10.31 -3.17 -10.81
CA PRO A 129 -11.59 -3.85 -10.86
C PRO A 129 -11.44 -5.27 -11.42
N GLY A 130 -11.54 -6.29 -10.56
CA GLY A 130 -11.31 -7.69 -10.96
C GLY A 130 -10.62 -8.50 -9.88
N SER A 131 -9.99 -7.82 -8.91
CA SER A 131 -9.46 -8.44 -7.71
C SER A 131 -9.71 -7.56 -6.48
N ILE A 132 -9.92 -8.17 -5.32
CA ILE A 132 -9.99 -7.45 -4.04
C ILE A 132 -9.20 -8.21 -2.98
N VAL A 133 -8.44 -7.49 -2.16
CA VAL A 133 -7.79 -8.09 -0.99
C VAL A 133 -8.84 -8.32 0.10
N VAL A 134 -9.02 -9.58 0.48
CA VAL A 134 -9.95 -10.01 1.54
C VAL A 134 -9.28 -9.92 2.90
N GLU A 135 -8.03 -10.39 2.99
CA GLU A 135 -7.28 -10.41 4.24
C GLU A 135 -5.78 -10.22 3.97
N ALA A 136 -5.11 -9.49 4.86
CA ALA A 136 -3.68 -9.26 4.81
C ALA A 136 -3.03 -9.68 6.13
N ARG A 137 -2.26 -10.77 6.12
CA ARG A 137 -1.55 -11.29 7.28
C ARG A 137 -0.13 -10.75 7.34
N ARG A 138 0.03 -9.65 8.10
CA ARG A 138 1.30 -8.93 8.30
C ARG A 138 2.44 -9.85 8.75
N GLY A 139 2.22 -10.67 9.77
CA GLY A 139 3.26 -11.55 10.32
C GLY A 139 3.73 -12.67 9.38
N ALA A 140 2.90 -13.06 8.42
CA ALA A 140 3.24 -14.10 7.43
C ALA A 140 3.64 -13.52 6.06
N ASN A 141 3.46 -12.21 5.86
CA ASN A 141 3.57 -11.53 4.57
C ASN A 141 2.68 -12.17 3.49
N VAL A 142 1.44 -12.48 3.85
CA VAL A 142 0.47 -13.15 2.96
C VAL A 142 -0.74 -12.25 2.70
N LEU A 143 -1.09 -12.11 1.43
CA LEU A 143 -2.31 -11.48 0.95
C LEU A 143 -3.27 -12.56 0.45
N TYR A 144 -4.50 -12.58 0.98
CA TYR A 144 -5.61 -13.35 0.42
C TYR A 144 -6.38 -12.46 -0.53
N VAL A 145 -6.31 -12.79 -1.82
CA VAL A 145 -6.90 -11.99 -2.89
C VAL A 145 -8.03 -12.75 -3.52
N HIS A 146 -9.22 -12.15 -3.58
CA HIS A 146 -10.34 -12.70 -4.31
C HIS A 146 -10.28 -12.23 -5.76
N GLY A 147 -10.23 -13.18 -6.70
CA GLY A 147 -10.26 -12.92 -8.13
C GLY A 147 -11.65 -13.13 -8.72
N PHE A 148 -12.14 -12.14 -9.47
CA PHE A 148 -13.39 -12.21 -10.21
C PHE A 148 -13.21 -13.04 -11.48
N HIS A 149 -14.12 -13.98 -11.77
CA HIS A 149 -14.02 -14.93 -12.89
C HIS A 149 -12.77 -15.83 -12.88
N VAL A 150 -12.08 -15.98 -11.75
CA VAL A 150 -10.93 -16.87 -11.62
C VAL A 150 -11.39 -18.26 -11.18
N THR A 151 -11.59 -19.15 -12.14
CA THR A 151 -12.11 -20.53 -11.91
C THR A 151 -11.13 -21.63 -12.32
N THR A 152 -10.06 -21.31 -13.03
CA THR A 152 -9.07 -22.29 -13.50
C THR A 152 -7.76 -22.21 -12.71
N PRO A 153 -6.99 -23.32 -12.61
CA PRO A 153 -5.66 -23.30 -12.01
C PRO A 153 -4.72 -22.27 -12.66
N GLU A 154 -4.83 -22.09 -13.98
CA GLU A 154 -4.02 -21.13 -14.73
C GLU A 154 -4.38 -19.68 -14.36
N GLY A 155 -5.68 -19.38 -14.19
CA GLY A 155 -6.13 -18.06 -13.76
C GLY A 155 -5.72 -17.74 -12.32
N VAL A 156 -5.66 -18.74 -11.45
CA VAL A 156 -5.14 -18.60 -10.09
C VAL A 156 -3.67 -18.19 -10.12
N GLU A 157 -2.87 -18.81 -10.99
CA GLU A 157 -1.46 -18.47 -11.14
C GLU A 157 -1.26 -17.11 -11.82
N GLU A 158 -2.13 -16.73 -12.76
CA GLU A 158 -2.14 -15.40 -13.35
C GLU A 158 -2.42 -14.31 -12.31
N LEU A 159 -3.45 -14.47 -11.49
CA LEU A 159 -3.74 -13.53 -10.41
C LEU A 159 -2.56 -13.39 -9.44
N ARG A 160 -1.92 -14.52 -9.09
CA ARG A 160 -0.71 -14.50 -8.25
C ARG A 160 0.41 -13.69 -8.91
N ARG A 161 0.70 -13.93 -10.19
CA ARG A 161 1.72 -13.21 -10.95
C ARG A 161 1.43 -11.71 -11.02
N ASP A 162 0.17 -11.32 -11.22
CA ASP A 162 -0.23 -9.92 -11.30
C ASP A 162 0.01 -9.17 -9.99
N VAL A 163 -0.37 -9.79 -8.86
CA VAL A 163 -0.11 -9.23 -7.53
C VAL A 163 1.40 -9.06 -7.28
N LEU A 164 2.20 -10.06 -7.62
CA LEU A 164 3.67 -10.00 -7.49
C LEU A 164 4.32 -8.99 -8.46
N ALA A 165 3.71 -8.76 -9.63
CA ALA A 165 4.15 -7.72 -10.56
C ALA A 165 3.84 -6.31 -10.02
N VAL A 166 2.72 -6.13 -9.32
CA VAL A 166 2.42 -4.88 -8.60
C VAL A 166 3.43 -4.68 -7.47
N GLU A 167 3.70 -5.69 -6.66
CA GLU A 167 4.74 -5.64 -5.62
C GLU A 167 6.08 -5.19 -6.20
N THR A 168 6.54 -5.85 -7.27
CA THR A 168 7.82 -5.53 -7.90
C THR A 168 7.87 -4.09 -8.40
N ARG A 169 6.79 -3.56 -8.98
CA ARG A 169 6.73 -2.16 -9.44
C ARG A 169 6.74 -1.18 -8.28
N VAL A 170 6.03 -1.48 -7.20
CA VAL A 170 6.03 -0.67 -5.97
C VAL A 170 7.43 -0.62 -5.37
N VAL A 171 8.06 -1.78 -5.14
CA VAL A 171 9.42 -1.86 -4.59
C VAL A 171 10.42 -1.19 -5.52
N ARG A 172 10.28 -1.29 -6.84
CA ARG A 172 11.15 -0.53 -7.77
C ARG A 172 10.99 0.98 -7.63
N ALA A 173 9.78 1.48 -7.38
CA ALA A 173 9.51 2.91 -7.28
C ALA A 173 10.00 3.54 -5.97
N ILE A 174 9.93 2.81 -4.86
CA ILE A 174 10.13 3.35 -3.50
C ILE A 174 11.04 2.46 -2.61
N GLY A 175 11.59 1.38 -3.12
CA GLY A 175 12.47 0.46 -2.38
C GLY A 175 13.90 0.95 -2.19
N THR A 176 14.57 0.38 -1.21
CA THR A 176 16.03 0.36 -1.11
C THR A 176 16.63 -0.56 -2.19
N PRO A 177 17.92 -0.40 -2.56
CA PRO A 177 18.58 -1.30 -3.51
C PRO A 177 18.51 -2.77 -3.11
N GLU A 178 18.62 -3.07 -1.81
CA GLU A 178 18.50 -4.42 -1.25
C GLU A 178 17.10 -5.01 -1.50
N GLU A 179 16.03 -4.27 -1.17
CA GLU A 179 14.64 -4.72 -1.41
C GLU A 179 14.35 -4.91 -2.90
N ILE A 180 14.90 -4.03 -3.76
CA ILE A 180 14.76 -4.15 -5.22
C ILE A 180 15.44 -5.43 -5.74
N SER A 181 16.57 -5.81 -5.16
CA SER A 181 17.30 -7.02 -5.56
C SER A 181 16.49 -8.29 -5.24
N ILE A 182 15.85 -8.34 -4.07
CA ILE A 182 14.97 -9.46 -3.65
C ILE A 182 13.85 -9.68 -4.66
N CYS A 183 13.18 -8.60 -5.11
CA CYS A 183 12.12 -8.72 -6.11
C CYS A 183 12.60 -9.01 -7.54
N THR A 184 13.89 -8.82 -7.84
CA THR A 184 14.44 -8.96 -9.20
C THR A 184 15.14 -10.31 -9.42
N GLN A 185 15.74 -10.92 -8.40
CA GLN A 185 16.48 -12.18 -8.53
C GLN A 185 15.61 -13.42 -8.78
N GLU A 186 14.33 -13.40 -8.43
CA GLU A 186 13.40 -14.53 -8.67
C GLU A 186 12.76 -14.54 -10.08
N VAL A 187 13.03 -13.51 -10.90
CA VAL A 187 12.48 -13.38 -12.26
C VAL A 187 13.48 -13.89 -13.32
N ALA A 188 14.70 -14.25 -12.92
CA ALA A 188 15.76 -14.81 -13.78
C ALA A 188 15.84 -16.33 -13.62
#